data_AF-A0AAP0ASR0-F1
#
_entry.id   AF-A0AAP0ASR0-F1
#
_cell.length_a   1.000
_cell.length_b   1.000
_cell.length_c   1.000
_cell.angle_alpha   90.00
_cell.angle_beta   90.00
_cell.angle_gamma   90.00
#
_symmetry.space_group_name_H-M   'P 1'
#
loop_
_entity.id
_entity.type
_entity.pdbx_description
1 polymer ?
#
loop_
_entity_poly.entity_id
_entity_poly.type
_entity_poly.pdbx_seq_one_letter_code
_entity_poly.pdbx_strand_id
1 'polypeptide(L)'
;MDVSHKFCAHAFDFDMLLPNLDPRVEFCGYSIPHPSENKVNIRVQTTGDAAKDVLKDSLQDLILMCQHVRFTFDHSVSDFILSPSYQEMNTDT
;
A
#
# COMPACT_ATOMS: atom_id res chain seq x y z
N MET A 1 -26.19 -7.17 10.44
CA MET A 1 -26.36 -6.66 9.06
C MET A 1 -25.02 -6.79 8.41
N ASP A 2 -24.78 -7.97 7.88
CA ASP A 2 -23.48 -8.49 7.47
C ASP A 2 -23.31 -8.24 5.97
N VAL A 3 -22.44 -7.30 5.60
CA VAL A 3 -22.17 -6.96 4.20
C VAL A 3 -21.14 -7.95 3.65
N SER A 4 -21.50 -9.23 3.66
CA SER A 4 -20.71 -10.33 3.09
C SER A 4 -21.45 -10.91 1.90
N HIS A 5 -21.65 -10.06 0.90
CA HIS A 5 -22.20 -10.46 -0.39
C HIS A 5 -21.06 -10.61 -1.40
N LYS A 6 -20.54 -11.83 -1.47
CA LYS A 6 -20.20 -12.54 -2.72
C LYS A 6 -19.95 -11.64 -3.95
N PHE A 7 -18.71 -11.20 -4.13
CA PHE A 7 -18.08 -11.18 -5.45
C PHE A 7 -17.15 -12.41 -5.50
N CYS A 8 -17.72 -13.58 -5.78
CA CYS A 8 -17.70 -14.18 -7.12
C CYS A 8 -16.26 -14.49 -7.59
N ALA A 9 -15.81 -15.69 -7.22
CA ALA A 9 -15.02 -16.62 -8.02
C ALA A 9 -14.11 -16.01 -9.12
N HIS A 10 -12.92 -15.60 -8.73
CA HIS A 10 -11.73 -15.91 -9.53
C HIS A 10 -10.54 -15.91 -8.57
N ALA A 11 -10.15 -17.10 -8.13
CA ALA A 11 -8.82 -17.35 -7.59
C ALA A 11 -7.83 -17.12 -8.74
N PHE A 12 -7.57 -15.85 -9.07
CA PHE A 12 -6.38 -15.50 -9.80
C PHE A 12 -5.26 -15.65 -8.79
N ASP A 13 -4.48 -16.71 -8.94
CA ASP A 13 -3.07 -16.72 -8.57
C ASP A 13 -2.45 -15.47 -9.20
N PHE A 14 -2.60 -14.31 -8.54
CA PHE A 14 -1.86 -13.11 -8.86
C PHE A 14 -0.44 -13.38 -8.37
N ASP A 15 0.28 -14.17 -9.17
CA ASP A 15 1.72 -14.09 -9.29
C ASP A 15 2.03 -12.68 -9.84
N MET A 16 1.77 -11.69 -8.99
CA MET A 16 2.05 -10.30 -9.29
C MET A 16 3.54 -10.16 -9.10
N LEU A 17 4.27 -10.52 -10.16
CA LEU A 17 5.65 -10.16 -10.39
C LEU A 17 5.71 -8.63 -10.46
N LEU A 18 5.62 -7.98 -9.29
CA LEU A 18 6.16 -6.65 -9.08
C LEU A 18 7.67 -6.84 -9.27
N PRO A 19 8.27 -6.31 -10.36
CA PRO A 19 9.70 -6.36 -10.54
C PRO A 19 10.32 -5.75 -9.29
N ASN A 20 11.05 -6.58 -8.54
CA ASN A 20 11.46 -6.28 -7.19
C ASN A 20 12.27 -4.98 -7.20
N LEU A 21 11.82 -4.02 -6.38
CA LEU A 21 12.51 -2.76 -6.12
C LEU A 21 13.97 -3.01 -5.66
N ASP A 22 14.23 -4.20 -5.11
CA ASP A 22 15.53 -4.69 -4.69
C ASP A 22 16.08 -5.80 -5.59
N PRO A 23 17.34 -5.69 -6.07
CA PRO A 23 18.01 -6.75 -6.83
C PRO A 23 18.34 -7.98 -5.98
N ARG A 24 18.08 -7.92 -4.66
CA ARG A 24 18.32 -9.00 -3.69
C ARG A 24 17.18 -10.04 -3.66
N VAL A 25 16.02 -9.69 -4.24
CA VAL A 25 14.82 -10.54 -4.24
C VAL A 25 14.65 -11.19 -5.60
N GLU A 26 14.64 -12.52 -5.63
CA GLU A 26 14.49 -13.33 -6.83
C GLU A 26 13.01 -13.58 -7.12
N PHE A 27 12.21 -13.80 -6.08
CA PHE A 27 10.78 -14.04 -6.20
C PHE A 27 10.02 -13.47 -5.00
N CYS A 28 8.93 -12.78 -5.26
CA CYS A 28 7.99 -12.32 -4.25
C CYS A 28 6.57 -12.48 -4.77
N GLY A 29 5.71 -13.10 -3.96
CA GLY A 29 4.31 -13.30 -4.32
C GLY A 29 3.44 -13.49 -3.07
N TYR A 30 2.15 -13.24 -3.22
CA TYR A 30 1.16 -13.49 -2.18
C TYR A 30 0.02 -14.36 -2.71
N SER A 31 -0.51 -15.22 -1.86
CA SER A 31 -1.70 -16.00 -2.17
C SER A 31 -2.71 -15.90 -1.04
N ILE A 32 -3.97 -15.75 -1.44
CA ILE A 32 -5.12 -15.78 -0.52
C ILE A 32 -5.78 -17.14 -0.74
N PRO A 33 -5.69 -18.07 0.21
CA PRO A 33 -6.16 -19.45 0.01
C PRO A 33 -7.67 -19.51 -0.19
N HIS A 34 -8.41 -18.63 0.49
CA HIS A 34 -9.84 -18.51 0.31
C HIS A 34 -10.30 -17.11 0.74
N PRO A 35 -11.17 -16.42 -0.02
CA PRO A 35 -11.60 -15.05 0.29
C PRO A 35 -12.44 -14.93 1.58
N SER A 36 -12.96 -16.03 2.12
CA SER A 36 -13.63 -16.05 3.42
C SER A 36 -12.70 -16.24 4.62
N GLU A 37 -11.43 -16.56 4.37
CA GLU A 37 -10.41 -16.57 5.41
C GLU A 37 -9.58 -15.30 5.30
N ASN A 38 -9.50 -14.51 6.37
CA ASN A 38 -8.69 -13.30 6.41
C ASN A 38 -7.21 -13.64 6.64
N LYS A 39 -6.64 -14.45 5.76
CA LYS A 39 -5.24 -14.90 5.79
C LYS A 39 -4.59 -14.62 4.43
N VAL A 40 -3.36 -14.14 4.48
CA VAL A 40 -2.53 -13.90 3.31
C VAL A 40 -1.23 -14.65 3.51
N ASN A 41 -0.89 -15.52 2.56
CA ASN A 41 0.38 -16.21 2.56
C ASN A 41 1.35 -15.42 1.68
N ILE A 42 2.46 -14.97 2.26
CA ILE A 42 3.49 -14.23 1.52
C ILE A 42 4.69 -15.16 1.35
N ARG A 43 5.15 -15.31 0.11
CA ARG A 43 6.35 -16.09 -0.22
C ARG A 43 7.40 -15.16 -0.79
N VAL A 44 8.56 -15.12 -0.13
CA VAL A 44 9.73 -14.35 -0.56
C VAL A 44 10.90 -15.32 -0.74
N GLN A 45 11.58 -15.24 -1.87
CA GLN A 45 12.82 -15.95 -2.15
C GLN A 45 13.90 -14.93 -2.47
N THR A 46 15.01 -15.01 -1.74
CA THR A 46 16.18 -14.14 -1.85
C THR A 46 17.38 -14.97 -2.25
N THR A 47 18.28 -14.38 -3.04
CA THR A 47 19.45 -15.10 -3.59
C THR A 47 20.59 -15.27 -2.58
N GLY A 48 20.61 -14.49 -1.49
CA GLY A 48 21.70 -14.56 -0.50
C GLY A 48 21.36 -14.06 0.90
N ASP A 49 20.64 -12.94 1.01
CA ASP A 49 20.26 -12.39 2.32
C ASP A 49 19.06 -13.10 2.93
N ALA A 50 18.91 -13.03 4.25
CA ALA A 50 17.76 -13.61 4.92
C ALA A 50 16.47 -12.88 4.50
N ALA A 51 15.52 -13.61 3.92
CA ALA A 51 14.27 -13.06 3.40
C ALA A 51 13.47 -12.23 4.44
N LYS A 52 13.61 -12.55 5.72
CA LYS A 52 13.01 -11.78 6.83
C LYS A 52 13.51 -10.33 6.92
N ASP A 53 14.79 -10.11 6.63
CA ASP A 53 15.43 -8.81 6.82
C ASP A 53 15.09 -7.93 5.61
N VAL A 54 15.11 -8.51 4.41
CA VAL A 54 14.64 -7.85 3.18
C VAL A 54 13.15 -7.50 3.25
N LEU A 55 12.31 -8.37 3.80
CA LEU A 55 10.90 -8.07 4.01
C LEU A 55 10.70 -6.93 5.03
N LYS A 56 11.54 -6.87 6.07
CA LYS A 56 11.47 -5.80 7.06
C LYS A 56 11.86 -4.45 6.47
N ASP A 57 12.95 -4.42 5.69
CA ASP A 57 13.44 -3.21 5.03
C ASP A 57 12.38 -2.68 4.04
N SER A 58 11.85 -3.54 3.17
CA SER A 58 10.80 -3.16 2.22
C SER A 58 9.50 -2.66 2.90
N LEU A 59 9.12 -3.22 4.04
CA LEU A 59 7.99 -2.71 4.83
C LEU A 59 8.27 -1.33 5.43
N GLN A 60 9.52 -1.05 5.85
CA GLN A 60 9.90 0.28 6.32
C GLN A 60 9.83 1.32 5.20
N ASP A 61 10.28 0.97 4.00
CA ASP A 61 10.18 1.84 2.83
C ASP A 61 8.72 2.14 2.47
N LEU A 62 7.84 1.15 2.55
CA LEU A 62 6.40 1.35 2.33
C LEU A 62 5.81 2.35 3.34
N ILE A 63 6.20 2.24 4.62
CA ILE A 63 5.75 3.19 5.65
C ILE A 63 6.24 4.61 5.33
N LEU A 64 7.50 4.76 4.93
CA LEU A 64 8.07 6.05 4.55
C LEU A 64 7.36 6.65 3.33
N MET A 65 7.02 5.84 2.34
CA MET A 65 6.22 6.29 1.19
C MET A 65 4.84 6.78 1.63
N CYS A 66 4.13 6.02 2.47
CA CYS A 66 2.83 6.44 2.99
C CYS A 66 2.93 7.75 3.78
N GLN A 67 3.99 7.93 4.58
CA GLN A 67 4.24 9.17 5.30
C GLN A 67 4.50 10.34 4.34
N HIS A 68 5.29 10.12 3.29
CA HIS A 68 5.57 11.13 2.28
C HIS A 68 4.29 11.59 1.55
N VAL A 69 3.46 10.64 1.12
CA VAL A 69 2.17 10.96 0.47
C VAL A 69 1.28 11.78 1.39
N ARG A 70 1.15 11.38 2.66
CA ARG A 70 0.38 12.12 3.67
C ARG A 70 0.92 13.53 3.87
N PHE A 71 2.23 13.67 4.03
CA PHE A 71 2.87 14.96 4.24
C PHE A 71 2.64 15.91 3.06
N THR A 72 2.85 15.45 1.83
CA THR A 72 2.64 16.26 0.62
C THR A 72 1.17 16.65 0.47
N PHE A 73 0.25 15.74 0.81
CA PHE A 73 -1.18 16.04 0.82
C PHE A 73 -1.53 17.11 1.86
N ASP A 74 -1.10 16.93 3.11
CA ASP A 74 -1.36 17.88 4.20
C ASP A 74 -0.76 19.27 3.90
N HIS A 75 0.43 19.31 3.27
CA HIS A 75 1.06 20.55 2.83
C HIS A 75 0.23 21.24 1.75
N SER A 76 -0.17 20.50 0.72
CA SER A 76 -1.00 21.03 -0.38
C SER A 76 -2.35 21.53 0.11
N VAL A 77 -2.96 20.83 1.08
CA VAL A 77 -4.23 21.25 1.70
C VAL A 77 -4.03 22.50 2.56
N SER A 78 -2.95 22.58 3.33
CA SER A 78 -2.64 23.77 4.14
C SER A 78 -2.41 25.00 3.26
N ASP A 79 -1.65 24.85 2.18
CA ASP A 79 -1.40 25.92 1.21
C ASP A 79 -2.71 26.38 0.53
N PHE A 80 -3.61 25.43 0.21
CA PHE A 80 -4.90 25.76 -0.35
C PHE A 80 -5.78 26.57 0.62
N ILE A 81 -5.80 26.21 1.90
CA ILE A 81 -6.57 26.93 2.94
C ILE A 81 -5.99 28.34 3.20
N LEU A 82 -4.67 28.48 3.15
CA LEU A 82 -3.98 29.77 3.33
C LEU A 82 -4.07 30.68 2.11
N SER A 83 -4.42 30.14 0.94
CA SER A 83 -4.57 30.93 -0.27
C SER A 83 -5.65 32.02 -0.11
N PRO A 84 -5.42 33.26 -0.60
CA PRO A 84 -6.37 34.36 -0.44
C PRO A 84 -7.74 34.06 -1.07
N SER A 85 -7.78 33.23 -2.12
CA SER A 85 -9.00 32.79 -2.79
C SER A 85 -9.95 31.96 -1.92
N TYR A 86 -9.46 31.28 -0.88
CA TYR A 86 -10.30 30.57 0.09
C TYR A 86 -10.88 31.51 1.15
N GLN A 87 -10.15 32.58 1.53
CA GLN A 87 -10.61 33.55 2.53
C GLN A 87 -11.79 34.39 2.02
N GLU A 88 -11.83 34.75 0.73
CA GLU A 88 -12.97 35.46 0.11
C GLU A 88 -14.25 34.61 0.05
N MET A 89 -14.15 33.27 0.16
CA MET A 89 -15.32 32.37 0.18
C MET A 89 -15.94 32.22 1.57
N ASN A 90 -15.26 32.66 2.64
CA ASN A 90 -15.68 32.44 4.04
C ASN A 90 -16.02 33.73 4.80
N THR A 91 -15.94 34.92 4.18
CA THR A 91 -16.24 36.22 4.84
C THR A 91 -17.55 36.87 4.39
N ASP A 92 -18.49 36.13 3.81
CA ASP A 92 -19.83 36.65 3.50
C ASP A 92 -20.88 36.00 4.43
N THR A 93 -20.99 36.53 5.66
CA THR A 93 -22.14 36.41 6.57
C THR A 93 -22.19 37.64 7.46
#